data_AF-A0A8T4KUY4-F1
#
_entry.id   AF-A0A8T4KUY4-F1
#
_cell.length_a   1.000
_cell.length_b   1.000
_cell.length_c   1.000
_cell.angle_alpha   90.00
_cell.angle_beta   90.00
_cell.angle_gamma   90.00
#
_symmetry.space_group_name_H-M   'P 1'
#
loop_
_entity.id
_entity.type
_entity.pdbx_description
1 polymer ?
#
loop_
_entity_poly.entity_id
_entity_poly.type
_entity_poly.pdbx_seq_one_letter_code
_entity_poly.pdbx_strand_id
1 'polypeptide(L)' 'MIDLYKATPNFDENTTRYHVARLAGRSGKQYSASSCSKLAEYGLRLPDCPCNASTKIKHPLQVYRKAFSEKDSPTQNEA' A
#
# COMPACT_ATOMS: atom_id res chain seq x y z
N MET A 1 -2.01 -13.15 1.72
CA MET A 1 -1.63 -11.98 2.55
C MET A 1 -0.79 -12.39 3.74
N ILE A 2 -1.15 -13.45 4.49
CA ILE A 2 -0.35 -13.97 5.60
C ILE A 2 1.05 -14.41 5.16
N ASP A 3 1.19 -15.00 3.97
CA ASP A 3 2.48 -15.51 3.47
C ASP A 3 3.57 -14.45 3.35
N LEU A 4 3.22 -13.17 3.16
CA LEU A 4 4.17 -12.05 3.13
C LEU A 4 4.91 -11.89 4.47
N TYR A 5 4.26 -12.26 5.58
CA TYR A 5 4.81 -12.08 6.92
C TYR A 5 5.69 -13.25 7.36
N LYS A 6 5.65 -14.39 6.67
CA LYS A 6 6.46 -15.59 6.99
C LYS A 6 7.96 -15.33 6.92
N ALA A 7 8.39 -14.34 6.14
CA ALA A 7 9.79 -13.94 6.03
C ALA A 7 10.29 -13.08 7.21
N THR A 8 9.41 -12.68 8.14
CA THR A 8 9.80 -11.86 9.28
C THR A 8 10.40 -12.73 10.40
N PRO A 9 11.45 -12.25 11.10
CA PRO A 9 12.20 -13.04 12.06
C PRO A 9 11.39 -13.52 13.28
N ASN A 10 10.26 -12.88 13.58
CA ASN A 10 9.38 -13.20 14.71
C ASN A 10 7.96 -13.55 14.24
N PHE A 11 7.83 -14.23 13.11
CA PHE A 11 6.52 -14.55 12.56
C PHE A 11 5.75 -15.52 13.46
N ASP A 12 4.60 -15.06 13.97
CA ASP A 12 3.58 -15.92 14.60
C ASP A 12 2.29 -15.86 13.77
N GLU A 13 1.82 -17.03 13.33
CA GLU A 13 0.69 -17.12 12.41
C GLU A 13 -0.62 -16.70 13.04
N ASN A 14 -0.85 -17.06 14.30
CA ASN A 14 -2.10 -16.77 15.00
C ASN A 14 -2.28 -15.27 15.23
N THR A 15 -1.23 -14.62 15.73
CA THR A 15 -1.17 -13.18 15.97
C THR A 15 -1.29 -12.42 14.64
N THR A 16 -0.55 -12.84 13.61
CA THR A 16 -0.64 -12.20 12.29
C THR A 16 -2.03 -12.33 11.68
N ARG A 17 -2.65 -13.53 11.75
CA ARG A 17 -4.01 -13.77 11.25
C ARG A 17 -5.02 -12.88 11.96
N TYR A 18 -4.90 -12.74 13.28
CA TYR A 18 -5.77 -11.85 14.06
C TYR A 18 -5.64 -10.39 13.61
N HIS A 19 -4.41 -9.87 13.51
CA HIS A 19 -4.19 -8.48 13.10
C HIS A 19 -4.65 -8.21 11.67
N VAL A 20 -4.34 -9.12 10.74
CA VAL A 20 -4.75 -8.99 9.34
C VAL A 20 -6.27 -9.05 9.20
N ALA A 21 -6.95 -9.93 9.92
CA ALA A 21 -8.41 -10.00 9.88
C ALA A 21 -9.08 -8.69 10.36
N ARG A 22 -8.50 -8.05 11.40
CA ARG A 22 -8.98 -6.77 11.93
C ARG A 22 -8.71 -5.61 10.96
N LEU A 23 -7.51 -5.55 10.38
CA LEU A 23 -7.16 -4.53 9.38
C LEU A 23 -7.98 -4.67 8.09
N ALA A 24 -8.26 -5.90 7.66
CA ALA A 24 -9.09 -6.19 6.49
C ALA A 24 -10.59 -5.91 6.73
N GLY A 25 -10.99 -5.48 7.94
CA GLY A 25 -12.36 -5.15 8.25
C GLY A 25 -13.31 -6.36 8.29
N ARG A 26 -12.79 -7.58 8.50
CA ARG A 26 -13.63 -8.78 8.71
C ARG A 26 -14.32 -8.79 10.07
N SER A 27 -13.87 -7.93 11.00
CA SER A 27 -14.50 -7.71 12.31
C SER A 27 -14.18 -6.29 12.80
N GLY A 28 -15.20 -5.55 13.26
CA GLY A 28 -15.04 -4.20 13.79
C GLY A 28 -14.89 -3.09 12.74
N LYS A 29 -14.01 -2.13 12.99
CA LYS A 29 -13.81 -0.94 12.15
C LYS A 29 -13.12 -1.31 10.83
N GLN A 30 -13.67 -0.86 9.70
CA GLN A 30 -12.98 -0.91 8.42
C GLN A 30 -11.89 0.17 8.36
N TYR A 31 -10.66 -0.25 8.05
CA TYR A 31 -9.53 0.65 7.87
C TYR A 31 -9.26 0.81 6.38
N SER A 32 -9.19 2.05 5.91
CA SER A 32 -8.64 2.38 4.61
C SER A 32 -7.21 2.87 4.76
N ALA A 33 -6.41 2.73 3.70
CA ALA A 33 -5.13 3.41 3.62
C ALA A 33 -5.32 4.93 3.82
N SER A 34 -4.35 5.56 4.48
CA SER A 34 -4.40 6.99 4.81
C SER A 34 -4.10 7.85 3.58
N SER A 35 -4.64 9.08 3.56
CA SER A 35 -4.35 10.05 2.49
C SER A 35 -2.91 10.54 2.53
N CYS A 36 -2.42 11.10 1.42
CA CYS A 36 -1.08 11.67 1.36
C CYS A 36 -0.86 12.79 2.37
N SER A 37 -1.87 13.64 2.60
CA SER A 37 -1.84 14.69 3.62
C SER A 37 -1.69 14.10 5.02
N LYS A 38 -2.45 13.05 5.33
CA LYS A 38 -2.39 12.36 6.62
C LYS A 38 -1.02 11.71 6.85
N LEU A 39 -0.45 11.09 5.83
CA LEU A 39 0.89 10.52 5.89
C LEU A 39 1.97 11.61 6.09
N ALA A 40 1.79 12.80 5.50
CA ALA A 40 2.67 13.93 5.72
C ALA A 40 2.59 14.45 7.17
N GLU A 41 1.39 14.59 7.72
CA GLU A 41 1.16 14.98 9.13
C GLU A 41 1.86 14.01 10.10
N TYR A 42 1.82 12.71 9.81
CA TYR A 42 2.48 11.69 10.63
C TYR A 42 3.98 11.51 10.34
N GLY A 43 4.56 12.26 9.41
CA GLY A 43 5.97 12.09 9.02
C GLY A 43 6.27 10.77 8.31
N LEU A 44 5.25 10.07 7.80
CA LEU A 44 5.35 8.77 7.11
C LEU A 44 5.40 8.91 5.58
N ARG A 45 5.37 10.14 5.05
CA ARG A 45 5.46 10.39 3.61
C ARG A 45 6.91 10.24 3.16
N LEU A 46 7.14 9.34 2.19
CA LEU A 46 8.45 9.17 1.60
C LEU A 46 8.92 10.44 0.86
N PRO A 47 10.24 10.76 0.88
CA PRO A 47 10.78 11.97 0.24
C PRO A 47 10.52 12.01 -1.28
N ASP A 48 10.57 10.86 -1.93
CA ASP A 48 10.35 10.63 -3.35
C ASP A 48 8.88 10.42 -3.72
N CYS A 49 7.95 10.54 -2.77
CA CYS A 49 6.53 10.39 -3.09
C CYS A 49 6.11 11.46 -4.10
N PRO A 50 5.57 11.08 -5.27
CA PRO A 50 5.06 12.03 -6.25
C PRO A 50 3.80 12.75 -5.75
N CYS A 51 3.31 12.43 -4.55
CA CYS A 51 2.23 13.08 -3.85
C CYS A 51 2.73 14.33 -3.09
N ASN A 52 2.82 15.46 -3.80
CA ASN A 52 3.13 16.78 -3.20
C ASN A 52 2.04 17.82 -3.49
N ALA A 53 2.13 18.99 -2.87
CA ALA A 53 1.15 20.08 -3.00
C ALA A 53 0.91 20.54 -4.46
N SER A 54 1.88 20.32 -5.35
CA SER A 54 1.80 20.68 -6.77
C SER A 54 1.21 19.58 -7.65
N THR A 55 1.02 18.37 -7.12
CA THR A 55 0.48 17.23 -7.87
C THR A 55 -1.01 17.00 -7.62
N LYS A 56 -1.72 16.48 -8.62
CA LYS A 56 -3.14 16.08 -8.48
C LYS A 56 -3.34 14.79 -7.67
N ILE A 57 -2.28 14.22 -7.11
CA ILE A 57 -2.29 12.92 -6.43
C ILE A 57 -2.70 13.12 -4.97
N LYS A 58 -3.90 12.66 -4.61
CA LYS A 58 -4.47 12.84 -3.25
C LYS A 58 -4.31 11.63 -2.34
N HIS A 59 -4.06 10.45 -2.92
CA HIS A 59 -4.03 9.18 -2.20
C HIS A 59 -2.87 8.32 -2.70
N PRO A 60 -2.09 7.67 -1.80
CA PRO A 60 -0.90 6.90 -2.19
C PRO A 60 -1.22 5.80 -3.21
N LEU A 61 -2.38 5.15 -3.07
CA LEU A 61 -2.85 4.13 -4.02
C LEU A 61 -3.01 4.62 -5.48
N GLN A 62 -3.16 5.93 -5.73
CA GLN A 62 -3.20 6.44 -7.10
C GLN A 62 -1.85 6.32 -7.81
N VAL A 63 -0.74 6.41 -7.06
CA VAL A 63 0.62 6.22 -7.58
C VAL A 63 0.76 4.79 -8.07
N TYR A 64 0.39 3.83 -7.22
CA TYR A 64 0.41 2.41 -7.55
C TYR A 64 -0.49 2.08 -8.72
N ARG A 65 -1.73 2.60 -8.75
CA ARG A 65 -2.64 2.37 -9.88
C ARG A 65 -2.03 2.78 -11.22
N LYS A 66 -1.37 3.94 -11.31
CA LYS A 66 -0.68 4.36 -12.54
C LYS A 66 0.48 3.41 -12.90
N ALA A 67 1.33 3.11 -11.93
CA ALA A 67 2.48 2.23 -12.15
C ALA A 67 2.09 0.79 -12.56
N PHE A 68 0.96 0.28 -12.07
CA PHE A 68 0.42 -1.01 -12.49
C PHE A 68 -0.22 -0.93 -13.89
N SER A 69 -0.97 0.14 -14.21
CA SER A 69 -1.51 0.35 -15.56
C SER A 69 -0.44 0.49 -16.64
N GLU A 70 0.73 1.05 -16.32
CA GLU A 70 1.85 1.16 -17.26
C GLU A 70 2.57 -0.18 -17.50
N LYS A 71 2.49 -1.12 -16.54
CA LYS A 71 3.08 -2.47 -16.67
C LYS A 71 2.19 -3.47 -17.41
N ASP A 72 0.91 -3.15 -17.60
CA ASP A 72 -0.04 -3.96 -18.38
C ASP A 72 -0.08 -3.57 -19.87
N SER A 73 0.84 -2.72 -20.35
CA SER A 73 1.13 -2.62 -21.79
C SER A 73 2.06 -3.77 -22.16
N PRO A 74 1.65 -4.76 -22.99
CA PRO A 74 2.56 -5.77 -23.47
C PRO A 74 3.63 -5.08 -24.32
N THR A 75 4.87 -5.05 -23.83
CA THR A 75 6.03 -4.81 -24.69
C THR A 75 6.13 -5.99 -25.64
N GLN A 76 5.41 -5.93 -26.76
CA GLN A 76 5.86 -6.60 -27.98
C GLN A 76 7.22 -5.99 -28.29
N ASN A 77 8.27 -6.81 -28.38
CA ASN A 77 9.39 -6.70 -29.33
C ASN A 77 10.35 -7.88 -29.11
N GLU A 78 10.18 -8.90 -29.96
CA GLU A 78 11.25 -9.79 -30.41
C GLU A 78 12.34 -8.97 -31.13
N ALA A 79 13.61 -9.25 -30.82
CA ALA A 79 14.74 -9.24 -31.74
C ALA A 79 15.88 -10.07 -31.13
#